data_AF-A0A5C6C538-F1
#
_entry.id   AF-A0A5C6C538-F1
#
_cell.length_a   1.000
_cell.length_b   1.000
_cell.length_c   1.000
_cell.angle_alpha   90.00
_cell.angle_beta   90.00
_cell.angle_gamma   90.00
#
_symmetry.space_group_name_H-M   'P 1'
#
loop_
_entity.id
_entity.type
_entity.pdbx_description
1 polymer ?
#
loop_
_entity_poly.entity_id
_entity_poly.type
_entity_poly.pdbx_seq_one_letter_code
_entity_poly.pdbx_strand_id
1 'polypeptide(L)'
;MVAFYERRTAEHIDRVRRCLAVMASVSEYADELNDRARVHDASKYGPEERIPYIWLTEFHRCRRSSEPFAYPDGMEERVRSAIDHHMTTNRHHPDFHSDPNDMTDVDLIEMVCDWTAMSQEFEQDGGSARGWADRTIGNRLHLNESKRRFVFEMIELLDYNLNSDA
;
A
#
# COMPACT_ATOMS: atom_id res chain seq x y z
N MET A 1 -18.96 6.27 8.44
CA MET A 1 -18.24 6.67 7.22
C MET A 1 -17.02 7.57 7.46
N VAL A 2 -17.13 8.90 7.60
CA VAL A 2 -15.94 9.80 7.61
C VAL A 2 -14.93 9.46 8.71
N ALA A 3 -15.36 9.41 9.98
CA ALA A 3 -14.46 9.09 11.09
C ALA A 3 -13.87 7.66 11.00
N PHE A 4 -14.57 6.73 10.34
CA PHE A 4 -14.06 5.39 10.09
C PHE A 4 -12.95 5.41 9.03
N TYR A 5 -13.18 6.15 7.93
CA TYR A 5 -12.18 6.38 6.90
C TYR A 5 -10.93 7.07 7.45
N GLU A 6 -11.08 8.16 8.22
CA GLU A 6 -9.94 8.89 8.78
C GLU A 6 -9.11 7.99 9.70
N ARG A 7 -9.77 7.25 10.60
CA ARG A 7 -9.07 6.32 11.50
C ARG A 7 -8.35 5.21 10.73
N ARG A 8 -9.04 4.50 9.84
CA ARG A 8 -8.45 3.37 9.09
C ARG A 8 -7.29 3.83 8.20
N THR A 9 -7.44 4.98 7.53
CA THR A 9 -6.39 5.52 6.64
C THR A 9 -5.16 5.96 7.44
N ALA A 10 -5.34 6.62 8.58
CA ALA A 10 -4.23 6.97 9.46
C ALA A 10 -3.53 5.71 10.01
N GLU A 11 -4.30 4.71 10.44
CA GLU A 11 -3.77 3.44 10.94
C GLU A 11 -2.99 2.64 9.87
N HIS A 12 -3.41 2.68 8.60
CA HIS A 12 -2.65 2.11 7.47
C HIS A 12 -1.33 2.85 7.28
N ILE A 13 -1.38 4.17 7.14
CA ILE A 13 -0.20 5.02 6.94
C ILE A 13 0.80 4.83 8.08
N ASP A 14 0.34 4.70 9.33
CA ASP A 14 1.22 4.47 10.47
C ASP A 14 1.86 3.08 10.45
N ARG A 15 1.19 2.04 9.93
CA ARG A 15 1.82 0.72 9.72
C ARG A 15 2.90 0.79 8.64
N VAL A 16 2.63 1.48 7.52
CA VAL A 16 3.63 1.68 6.46
C VAL A 16 4.82 2.45 6.97
N ARG A 17 4.60 3.53 7.73
CA ARG A 17 5.67 4.31 8.39
C ARG A 17 6.55 3.46 9.29
N ARG A 18 5.98 2.55 10.07
CA ARG A 18 6.76 1.62 10.91
C ARG A 18 7.60 0.68 10.07
N CYS A 19 7.03 0.10 9.01
CA CYS A 19 7.77 -0.77 8.10
C CYS A 19 8.91 -0.02 7.40
N LEU A 20 8.64 1.19 6.90
CA LEU A 20 9.65 2.06 6.28
C LEU A 20 10.75 2.46 7.27
N ALA A 21 10.41 2.74 8.53
CA ALA A 21 11.40 3.07 9.56
C ALA A 21 12.33 1.88 9.86
N VAL A 22 11.81 0.66 9.87
CA VAL A 22 12.62 -0.57 9.98
C VAL A 22 13.52 -0.71 8.75
N MET A 23 12.98 -0.58 7.54
CA MET A 23 13.79 -0.66 6.32
C MET A 23 14.85 0.44 6.24
N ALA A 24 14.55 1.63 6.74
CA ALA A 24 15.49 2.74 6.82
C ALA A 24 16.65 2.47 7.79
N SER A 25 16.45 1.66 8.84
CA SER A 25 17.53 1.34 9.79
C SER A 25 18.46 0.23 9.31
N VAL A 26 18.04 -0.57 8.32
CA VAL A 26 18.79 -1.75 7.82
C VAL A 26 19.20 -1.67 6.35
N SER A 27 18.92 -0.57 5.66
CA SER A 27 19.29 -0.36 4.25
C SER A 27 20.07 0.93 4.04
N GLU A 28 20.73 1.06 2.89
CA GLU A 28 21.44 2.27 2.50
C GLU A 28 20.51 3.44 2.12
N TYR A 29 19.20 3.20 2.05
CA TYR A 29 18.19 4.17 1.59
C TYR A 29 17.52 4.97 2.72
N ALA A 30 18.16 5.05 3.88
CA ALA A 30 17.58 5.61 5.11
C ALA A 30 16.90 6.97 4.92
N ASP A 31 17.57 7.93 4.28
CA ASP A 31 17.06 9.29 4.12
C ASP A 31 15.83 9.32 3.19
N GLU A 32 15.89 8.66 2.03
CA GLU A 32 14.77 8.65 1.07
C GLU A 32 13.56 7.91 1.64
N LEU A 33 13.77 6.77 2.34
CA LEU A 33 12.67 6.02 2.97
C LEU A 33 11.98 6.83 4.07
N ASN A 34 12.74 7.59 4.87
CA ASN A 34 12.17 8.49 5.86
C ASN A 34 11.37 9.64 5.22
N ASP A 35 11.82 10.16 4.07
CA ASP A 35 11.07 11.15 3.31
C ASP A 35 9.78 10.55 2.73
N ARG A 36 9.84 9.32 2.16
CA ARG A 36 8.64 8.59 1.70
C ARG A 36 7.64 8.38 2.82
N ALA A 37 8.09 7.98 4.01
CA ALA A 37 7.23 7.76 5.15
C ALA A 37 6.42 9.01 5.57
N ARG A 38 6.95 10.23 5.35
CA ARG A 38 6.23 11.46 5.66
C ARG A 38 5.04 11.69 4.73
N VAL A 39 5.19 11.33 3.45
CA VAL A 39 4.24 11.67 2.38
C VAL A 39 3.44 10.48 1.85
N HIS A 40 3.73 9.26 2.30
CA HIS A 40 3.03 8.04 1.89
C HIS A 40 1.52 8.24 2.00
N ASP A 41 0.81 7.99 0.89
CA ASP A 41 -0.64 8.10 0.75
C ASP A 41 -1.24 9.46 1.11
N ALA A 42 -0.45 10.54 1.13
CA ALA A 42 -0.95 11.89 1.41
C ALA A 42 -2.05 12.33 0.45
N SER A 43 -2.03 11.83 -0.80
CA SER A 43 -3.05 12.11 -1.82
C SER A 43 -4.45 11.69 -1.39
N LYS A 44 -4.60 10.70 -0.50
CA LYS A 44 -5.90 10.26 0.04
C LYS A 44 -6.63 11.39 0.76
N TYR A 45 -5.92 12.36 1.32
CA TYR A 45 -6.53 13.52 1.99
C TYR A 45 -6.82 14.69 1.05
N GLY A 46 -6.41 14.60 -0.22
CA GLY A 46 -6.62 15.60 -1.26
C GLY A 46 -8.03 15.59 -1.88
N PRO A 47 -8.40 16.63 -2.64
CA PRO A 47 -9.73 16.78 -3.21
C PRO A 47 -10.09 15.70 -4.25
N GLU A 48 -9.10 15.10 -4.91
CA GLU A 48 -9.26 14.05 -5.91
C GLU A 48 -9.72 12.73 -5.27
N GLU A 49 -9.16 12.38 -4.11
CA GLU A 49 -9.33 11.06 -3.52
C GLU A 49 -10.23 11.02 -2.29
N ARG A 50 -10.24 12.08 -1.45
CA ARG A 50 -10.81 12.01 -0.10
C ARG A 50 -12.27 11.59 -0.09
N ILE A 51 -13.12 12.28 -0.86
CA ILE A 51 -14.56 11.99 -0.87
C ILE A 51 -14.85 10.59 -1.46
N PRO A 52 -14.30 10.20 -2.62
CA PRO A 52 -14.51 8.85 -3.13
C PRO A 52 -13.97 7.75 -2.21
N TYR A 53 -12.80 7.92 -1.60
CA TYR A 53 -12.24 6.91 -0.69
C TYR A 53 -13.01 6.76 0.62
N ILE A 54 -13.68 7.81 1.10
CA ILE A 54 -14.64 7.73 2.21
C ILE A 54 -15.76 6.73 1.86
N TRP A 55 -16.30 6.82 0.64
CA TRP A 55 -17.34 5.92 0.16
C TRP A 55 -16.83 4.50 -0.13
N LEU A 56 -15.66 4.37 -0.75
CA LEU A 56 -15.02 3.07 -1.00
C LEU A 56 -14.74 2.32 0.30
N THR A 57 -14.28 3.04 1.33
CA THR A 57 -14.02 2.46 2.65
C THR A 57 -15.31 1.98 3.32
N GLU A 58 -16.40 2.72 3.18
CA GLU A 58 -17.73 2.30 3.65
C GLU A 58 -18.22 1.06 2.90
N PHE A 59 -18.06 1.03 1.58
CA PHE A 59 -18.42 -0.12 0.76
C PHE A 59 -17.73 -1.39 1.26
N HIS A 60 -16.42 -1.32 1.53
CA HIS A 60 -15.67 -2.46 2.09
C HIS A 60 -16.12 -2.83 3.51
N ARG A 61 -16.44 -1.85 4.36
CA ARG A 61 -17.00 -2.09 5.70
C ARG A 61 -18.33 -2.83 5.62
N CYS A 62 -19.29 -2.32 4.84
CA CYS A 62 -20.59 -2.93 4.65
C CYS A 62 -20.46 -4.34 4.05
N ARG A 63 -19.59 -4.54 3.05
CA ARG A 63 -19.33 -5.86 2.46
C ARG A 63 -18.82 -6.86 3.49
N ARG A 64 -17.88 -6.48 4.37
CA ARG A 64 -17.38 -7.35 5.44
C ARG A 64 -18.46 -7.71 6.46
N SER A 65 -19.37 -6.77 6.74
CA SER A 65 -20.48 -6.97 7.68
C SER A 65 -21.75 -7.53 7.03
N SER A 66 -21.72 -7.84 5.72
CA SER A 66 -22.90 -8.24 4.94
C SER A 66 -24.09 -7.26 5.04
N GLU A 67 -23.77 -5.97 5.25
CA GLU A 67 -24.75 -4.89 5.23
C GLU A 67 -25.03 -4.47 3.78
N PRO A 68 -26.30 -4.16 3.42
CA PRO A 68 -26.61 -3.64 2.10
C PRO A 68 -25.98 -2.26 1.89
N PHE A 69 -25.44 -2.01 0.71
CA PHE A 69 -24.80 -0.75 0.35
C PHE A 69 -25.05 -0.42 -1.11
N ALA A 70 -25.32 0.85 -1.40
CA ALA A 70 -25.36 1.40 -2.74
C ALA A 70 -24.64 2.74 -2.76
N TYR A 71 -23.81 2.95 -3.78
CA TYR A 71 -23.22 4.26 -4.04
C TYR A 71 -24.31 5.27 -4.43
N PRO A 72 -24.17 6.56 -4.04
CA PRO A 72 -24.94 7.64 -4.65
C PRO A 72 -24.68 7.75 -6.15
N ASP A 73 -25.59 8.37 -6.89
CA ASP A 73 -25.47 8.60 -8.33
C ASP A 73 -24.12 9.23 -8.69
N GLY A 74 -23.42 8.64 -9.67
CA GLY A 74 -22.10 9.07 -10.15
C GLY A 74 -20.94 8.79 -9.19
N MET A 75 -21.18 8.32 -7.96
CA MET A 75 -20.09 8.10 -7.00
C MET A 75 -19.21 6.89 -7.38
N GLU A 76 -19.76 5.85 -7.99
CA GLU A 76 -18.96 4.69 -8.42
C GLU A 76 -17.88 5.09 -9.45
N GLU A 77 -18.23 5.96 -10.41
CA GLU A 77 -17.27 6.49 -11.39
C GLU A 77 -16.19 7.34 -10.72
N ARG A 78 -16.57 8.19 -9.75
CA ARG A 78 -15.61 8.98 -8.96
C ARG A 78 -14.69 8.10 -8.13
N VAL A 79 -15.19 6.98 -7.59
CA VAL A 79 -14.36 5.99 -6.89
C VAL A 79 -13.34 5.37 -7.84
N ARG A 80 -13.74 4.98 -9.06
CA ARG A 80 -12.80 4.47 -10.06
C ARG A 80 -11.73 5.51 -10.43
N SER A 81 -12.13 6.77 -10.64
CA SER A 81 -11.20 7.87 -10.94
C SER A 81 -10.24 8.17 -9.78
N ALA A 82 -10.70 8.07 -8.54
CA ALA A 82 -9.83 8.24 -7.38
C ALA A 82 -8.83 7.11 -7.21
N ILE A 83 -9.24 5.85 -7.47
CA ILE A 83 -8.33 4.71 -7.48
C ILE A 83 -7.26 4.90 -8.55
N ASP A 84 -7.66 5.28 -9.76
CA ASP A 84 -6.73 5.56 -10.87
C ASP A 84 -5.73 6.66 -10.48
N HIS A 85 -6.23 7.81 -10.00
CA HIS A 85 -5.38 8.91 -9.51
C HIS A 85 -4.38 8.44 -8.45
N HIS A 86 -4.81 7.63 -7.49
CA HIS A 86 -3.96 7.11 -6.42
C HIS A 86 -2.83 6.23 -6.97
N MET A 87 -3.17 5.30 -7.86
CA MET A 87 -2.24 4.34 -8.46
C MET A 87 -1.24 5.03 -9.42
N THR A 88 -1.65 6.08 -10.13
CA THR A 88 -0.80 6.77 -11.11
C THR A 88 -0.02 7.96 -10.54
N THR A 89 -0.29 8.38 -9.30
CA THR A 89 0.37 9.54 -8.66
C THR A 89 1.39 9.14 -7.59
N ASN A 90 1.22 7.98 -6.95
CA ASN A 90 2.12 7.51 -5.90
C ASN A 90 3.12 6.50 -6.45
N ARG A 91 4.42 6.81 -6.36
CA ARG A 91 5.50 6.04 -7.02
C ARG A 91 5.66 4.59 -6.54
N HIS A 92 5.16 4.24 -5.36
CA HIS A 92 5.19 2.85 -4.88
C HIS A 92 4.19 1.96 -5.61
N HIS A 93 3.24 2.53 -6.35
CA HIS A 93 2.36 1.77 -7.23
C HIS A 93 2.99 1.57 -8.61
N PRO A 94 2.95 0.35 -9.17
CA PRO A 94 3.47 0.07 -10.51
C PRO A 94 2.89 0.96 -11.60
N ASP A 95 1.60 1.34 -11.49
CA ASP A 95 0.88 2.15 -12.48
C ASP A 95 1.37 3.61 -12.58
N PHE A 96 2.17 4.09 -11.61
CA PHE A 96 2.90 5.35 -11.75
C PHE A 96 3.94 5.29 -12.88
N HIS A 97 4.49 4.10 -13.14
CA HIS A 97 5.61 3.91 -14.05
C HIS A 97 5.13 3.44 -15.42
N SER A 98 5.86 3.80 -16.47
CA SER A 98 5.55 3.33 -17.83
C SER A 98 5.79 1.82 -17.97
N ASP A 99 6.81 1.31 -17.28
CA ASP A 99 7.06 -0.12 -17.08
C ASP A 99 7.30 -0.35 -15.57
N PRO A 100 6.69 -1.37 -14.93
CA PRO A 100 6.98 -1.71 -13.53
C PRO A 100 8.46 -2.00 -13.23
N ASN A 101 9.26 -2.31 -14.25
CA ASN A 101 10.70 -2.49 -14.12
C ASN A 101 11.49 -1.18 -13.95
N ASP A 102 10.86 -0.03 -14.19
CA ASP A 102 11.43 1.30 -13.97
C ASP A 102 11.36 1.74 -12.50
N MET A 103 10.64 1.00 -11.65
CA MET A 103 10.58 1.25 -10.20
C MET A 103 11.99 1.24 -9.60
N THR A 104 12.32 2.29 -8.83
CA THR A 104 13.59 2.31 -8.08
C THR A 104 13.55 1.30 -6.95
N ASP A 105 14.71 1.03 -6.35
CA ASP A 105 14.78 0.13 -5.19
C ASP A 105 13.97 0.71 -4.01
N VAL A 106 13.96 2.04 -3.83
CA VAL A 106 13.13 2.72 -2.84
C VAL A 106 11.63 2.56 -3.14
N ASP A 107 11.21 2.66 -4.41
CA ASP A 107 9.82 2.47 -4.79
C ASP A 107 9.35 1.03 -4.47
N LEU A 108 10.22 0.04 -4.72
CA LEU A 108 9.93 -1.37 -4.43
C LEU A 108 9.93 -1.66 -2.92
N ILE A 109 10.83 -1.05 -2.14
CA ILE A 109 10.81 -1.14 -0.67
C ILE A 109 9.52 -0.54 -0.12
N GLU A 110 9.10 0.65 -0.60
CA GLU A 110 7.85 1.27 -0.19
C GLU A 110 6.64 0.41 -0.56
N MET A 111 6.63 -0.20 -1.75
CA MET A 111 5.59 -1.16 -2.18
C MET A 111 5.52 -2.39 -1.26
N VAL A 112 6.66 -2.96 -0.87
CA VAL A 112 6.73 -4.07 0.09
C VAL A 112 6.17 -3.64 1.45
N CYS A 113 6.53 -2.45 1.93
CA CYS A 113 6.02 -1.91 3.20
C CYS A 113 4.49 -1.70 3.16
N ASP A 114 3.95 -1.20 2.04
CA ASP A 114 2.51 -1.05 1.84
C ASP A 114 1.77 -2.40 1.88
N TRP A 115 2.29 -3.40 1.16
CA TRP A 115 1.70 -4.74 1.16
C TRP A 115 1.78 -5.42 2.54
N THR A 116 2.89 -5.26 3.25
CA THR A 116 3.05 -5.78 4.61
C THR A 116 2.06 -5.10 5.56
N ALA A 117 1.87 -3.78 5.47
CA ALA A 117 0.88 -3.06 6.27
C ALA A 117 -0.57 -3.55 6.00
N MET A 118 -0.90 -3.84 4.75
CA MET A 118 -2.20 -4.43 4.38
C MET A 118 -2.38 -5.85 4.94
N SER A 119 -1.35 -6.70 4.86
CA SER A 119 -1.37 -8.04 5.48
C SER A 119 -1.55 -7.96 6.99
N GLN A 120 -0.89 -7.01 7.66
CA GLN A 120 -1.05 -6.76 9.09
C GLN A 120 -2.46 -6.26 9.44
N GLU A 121 -3.05 -5.37 8.64
CA GLU A 121 -4.41 -4.87 8.87
C GLU A 121 -5.45 -6.00 8.83
N PHE A 122 -5.29 -6.95 7.91
CA PHE A 122 -6.25 -8.03 7.70
C PHE A 122 -5.91 -9.34 8.43
N GLU A 123 -4.83 -9.37 9.23
CA GLU A 123 -4.34 -10.57 9.92
C GLU A 123 -4.13 -11.75 8.93
N GLN A 124 -3.57 -11.44 7.76
CA GLN A 124 -3.33 -12.40 6.68
C GLN A 124 -1.85 -12.73 6.58
N ASP A 125 -1.55 -13.96 6.14
CA ASP A 125 -0.20 -14.38 5.77
C ASP A 125 0.85 -14.09 6.88
N GLY A 126 0.42 -14.15 8.16
CA GLY A 126 1.28 -13.86 9.32
C GLY A 126 1.71 -12.40 9.45
N GLY A 127 1.06 -11.47 8.76
CA GLY A 127 1.45 -10.06 8.67
C GLY A 127 2.52 -9.79 7.60
N SER A 128 2.92 -10.79 6.80
CA SER A 128 3.92 -10.67 5.75
C SER A 128 3.28 -10.35 4.39
N ALA A 129 3.97 -9.57 3.56
CA ALA A 129 3.61 -9.36 2.15
C ALA A 129 3.79 -10.61 1.28
N ARG A 130 4.46 -11.66 1.78
CA ARG A 130 4.87 -12.84 1.00
C ARG A 130 3.72 -13.48 0.22
N GLY A 131 2.61 -13.78 0.91
CA GLY A 131 1.47 -14.43 0.28
C GLY A 131 0.83 -13.59 -0.82
N TRP A 132 0.78 -12.27 -0.65
CA TRP A 132 0.30 -11.35 -1.69
C TRP A 132 1.27 -11.28 -2.88
N ALA A 133 2.58 -11.19 -2.62
CA ALA A 133 3.61 -11.16 -3.65
C ALA A 133 3.58 -12.43 -4.52
N ASP A 134 3.47 -13.61 -3.90
CA ASP A 134 3.39 -14.91 -4.60
C ASP A 134 2.16 -15.01 -5.53
N ARG A 135 1.04 -14.36 -5.17
CA ARG A 135 -0.19 -14.33 -5.99
C ARG A 135 -0.15 -13.28 -7.11
N THR A 136 0.64 -12.23 -6.94
CA THR A 136 0.58 -11.02 -7.77
C THR A 136 1.71 -10.97 -8.79
N ILE A 137 2.94 -11.29 -8.37
CA ILE A 137 4.13 -11.21 -9.22
C ILE A 137 4.12 -12.35 -10.23
N GLY A 138 4.26 -12.02 -11.52
CA GLY A 138 4.17 -12.96 -12.65
C GLY A 138 2.74 -13.24 -13.13
N ASN A 139 1.73 -12.63 -12.51
CA ASN A 139 0.34 -12.70 -12.95
C ASN A 139 -0.21 -11.31 -13.26
N ARG A 140 -0.27 -10.44 -12.25
CA ARG A 140 -0.75 -9.06 -12.40
C ARG A 140 0.40 -8.07 -12.52
N LEU A 141 1.48 -8.30 -11.77
CA LEU A 141 2.69 -7.47 -11.79
C LEU A 141 3.83 -8.23 -12.46
N HIS A 142 4.31 -7.73 -13.59
CA HIS A 142 5.37 -8.38 -14.38
C HIS A 142 6.73 -7.71 -14.13
N LEU A 143 7.43 -8.18 -13.10
CA LEU A 143 8.82 -7.79 -12.83
C LEU A 143 9.79 -8.73 -13.54
N ASN A 144 10.91 -8.18 -14.01
CA ASN A 144 12.06 -8.94 -14.46
C ASN A 144 12.70 -9.70 -13.28
N GLU A 145 13.64 -10.58 -13.60
CA GLU A 145 14.23 -11.47 -12.60
C GLU A 145 14.95 -10.73 -11.46
N SER A 146 15.64 -9.62 -11.76
CA SER A 146 16.37 -8.86 -10.73
C SER A 146 15.40 -8.14 -9.79
N LYS A 147 14.39 -7.44 -10.32
CA LYS A 147 13.39 -6.74 -9.50
C LYS A 147 12.53 -7.71 -8.70
N ARG A 148 12.14 -8.84 -9.30
CA ARG A 148 11.41 -9.91 -8.59
C ARG A 148 12.21 -10.42 -7.39
N ARG A 149 13.47 -10.79 -7.60
CA ARG A 149 14.36 -11.27 -6.53
C ARG A 149 14.51 -10.22 -5.44
N PHE A 150 14.78 -8.97 -5.82
CA PHE A 150 14.90 -7.86 -4.88
C PHE A 150 13.65 -7.70 -4.00
N VAL A 151 12.44 -7.74 -4.58
CA VAL A 151 11.18 -7.67 -3.81
C VAL A 151 11.10 -8.79 -2.76
N PHE A 152 11.41 -10.04 -3.14
CA PHE A 152 11.36 -11.15 -2.17
C PHE A 152 12.45 -11.04 -1.09
N GLU A 153 13.65 -10.58 -1.43
CA GLU A 153 14.71 -10.29 -0.46
C GLU A 153 14.29 -9.19 0.53
N MET A 154 13.62 -8.13 0.06
CA MET A 154 13.12 -7.06 0.94
C MET A 154 11.97 -7.51 1.84
N ILE A 155 11.10 -8.42 1.36
CA ILE A 155 10.07 -9.05 2.21
C ILE A 155 10.75 -9.83 3.34
N GLU A 156 11.71 -10.70 3.02
CA GLU A 156 12.43 -11.50 4.01
C GLU A 156 13.19 -10.63 5.02
N LEU A 157 13.84 -9.55 4.55
CA LEU A 157 14.55 -8.61 5.39
C LEU A 157 13.59 -7.87 6.35
N LEU A 158 12.47 -7.37 5.85
CA LEU A 158 11.46 -6.69 6.67
C LEU A 158 10.86 -7.63 7.71
N ASP A 159 10.47 -8.84 7.30
CA ASP A 159 9.89 -9.85 8.19
C ASP A 159 10.86 -10.24 9.32
N TYR A 160 12.14 -10.41 9.00
CA TYR A 160 13.16 -10.73 10.00
C TYR A 160 13.30 -9.63 11.06
N ASN A 161 13.34 -8.36 10.64
CA ASN A 161 13.56 -7.24 11.55
C ASN A 161 12.29 -6.88 12.36
N LEU A 162 11.10 -6.99 11.78
CA LEU A 162 9.84 -6.80 12.52
C LEU A 162 9.66 -7.82 13.66
N ASN A 163 10.14 -9.04 13.48
CA ASN A 163 10.08 -10.09 14.49
C ASN A 163 11.22 -10.01 15.53
N SER A 164 12.30 -9.28 15.22
CA SER A 164 13.44 -9.10 16.13
C SER A 164 13.21 -7.99 17.16
N ASP A 165 12.27 -7.08 16.86
CA ASP A 165 11.85 -5.96 17.73
C ASP A 165 10.61 -6.29 18.60
N ALA A 166 10.08 -7.51 18.52
CA ALA A 166 8.91 -8.00 19.27
C ALA A 166 9.29 -8.85 20.49
#